data_AF-E1ZUI2-F1
#
_entry.id   AF-E1ZUI2-F1
#
_cell.length_a   1.000
_cell.length_b   1.000
_cell.length_c   1.000
_cell.angle_alpha   90.00
_cell.angle_beta   90.00
_cell.angle_gamma   90.00
#
_symmetry.space_group_name_H-M   'P 1'
#
loop_
_entity.id
_entity.type
_entity.pdbx_description
1 polymer ?
#
loop_
_entity_poly.entity_id
_entity_poly.type
_entity_poly.pdbx_seq_one_letter_code
_entity_poly.pdbx_strand_id
1 'polypeptide(L)'
;MLTRAHQALVLMREHFEEITALCAECQSLIDCHDKIAVLSEVHYNLRKTLQDVENIAALPVEAAEAEEMLRDNANLLHVYEMLASLEGTSMKAQQALESGTNVRGTAGKFEERLWSIIRNFCKSLRRTPACCQLIAAGENTDKGVTEILAEANDWVDQLAPIYDHVAPCFPPNYRIFGVICAEHHRQLSSMIDFIGLCAENLANADILNASCRGGMGRVMQWIAGYQEALGEFGVEEEDVAFPLSPRSGVSLLIGKYVDRTVATLSSWLNNIVEGDFKFEPKASAEGRMWTPGAVDFFRILNEQVAVVAEVNQGDMLLRVGQVRVQDWGRTEDSGLTAARLGRAESPT
;
A
#
# COMPACT_ATOMS: atom_id res chain seq x y z
N MET A 1 -39.44 -8.20 -96.90
CA MET A 1 -39.89 -7.50 -95.68
C MET A 1 -40.83 -8.37 -94.83
N LEU A 2 -41.96 -8.87 -95.39
CA LEU A 2 -42.94 -9.69 -94.65
C LEU A 2 -42.38 -11.01 -94.07
N THR A 3 -41.55 -11.74 -94.81
CA THR A 3 -41.00 -13.03 -94.35
C THR A 3 -40.10 -12.90 -93.13
N ARG A 4 -39.32 -11.81 -93.06
CA ARG A 4 -38.42 -11.51 -91.95
C ARG A 4 -39.20 -11.07 -90.70
N ALA A 5 -40.28 -10.31 -90.89
CA ALA A 5 -41.21 -9.97 -89.81
C ALA A 5 -41.95 -11.21 -89.28
N HIS A 6 -42.34 -12.13 -90.15
CA HIS A 6 -42.98 -13.38 -89.76
C HIS A 6 -42.02 -14.29 -88.95
N GLN A 7 -40.77 -14.46 -89.41
CA GLN A 7 -39.76 -15.20 -88.64
C GLN A 7 -39.48 -14.57 -87.28
N ALA A 8 -39.39 -13.24 -87.19
CA ALA A 8 -39.20 -12.55 -85.92
C ALA A 8 -40.38 -12.76 -84.95
N LEU A 9 -41.62 -12.80 -85.46
CA LEU A 9 -42.80 -13.08 -84.65
C LEU A 9 -42.84 -14.53 -84.15
N VAL A 10 -42.39 -15.50 -84.95
CA VAL A 10 -42.29 -16.90 -84.52
C VAL A 10 -41.23 -17.05 -83.42
N LEU A 11 -40.05 -16.46 -83.61
CA LEU A 11 -38.99 -16.44 -82.60
C LEU A 11 -39.43 -15.76 -81.30
N MET A 12 -40.14 -14.61 -81.39
CA MET A 12 -40.69 -13.98 -80.19
C MET A 12 -41.67 -14.89 -79.47
N ARG A 13 -42.53 -15.62 -80.20
CA ARG A 13 -43.47 -16.56 -79.58
C ARG A 13 -42.74 -17.69 -78.86
N GLU A 14 -41.73 -18.28 -79.49
CA GLU A 14 -40.89 -19.30 -78.86
C GLU A 14 -40.20 -18.77 -77.59
N HIS A 15 -39.65 -17.56 -77.64
CA HIS A 15 -39.06 -16.93 -76.44
C HIS A 15 -40.10 -16.65 -75.35
N PHE A 16 -41.32 -16.24 -75.68
CA PHE A 16 -42.38 -16.04 -74.69
C PHE A 16 -42.85 -17.37 -74.06
N GLU A 17 -42.90 -18.45 -74.85
CA GLU A 17 -43.20 -19.79 -74.34
C GLU A 17 -42.10 -20.27 -73.37
N GLU A 18 -40.83 -20.04 -73.70
CA GLU A 18 -39.68 -20.36 -72.84
C GLU A 18 -39.68 -19.53 -71.54
N ILE A 19 -39.92 -18.23 -71.61
CA ILE A 19 -40.05 -17.36 -70.44
C ILE A 19 -41.20 -17.84 -69.54
N THR A 20 -42.34 -18.21 -70.14
CA THR A 20 -43.50 -18.70 -69.36
C THR A 20 -43.19 -20.01 -68.65
N ALA A 21 -42.45 -20.92 -69.29
CA ALA A 21 -42.00 -22.17 -68.68
C ALA A 21 -41.05 -21.92 -67.49
N LEU A 22 -40.06 -21.03 -67.65
CA LEU A 22 -39.14 -20.65 -66.58
C LEU A 22 -39.86 -19.95 -65.41
N CYS A 23 -40.82 -19.06 -65.69
CA CYS A 23 -41.63 -18.43 -64.66
C CYS A 23 -42.48 -19.46 -63.88
N ALA A 24 -43.03 -20.47 -64.55
CA ALA A 24 -43.77 -21.55 -63.90
C ALA A 24 -42.87 -22.42 -63.02
N GLU A 25 -41.63 -22.69 -63.45
CA GLU A 25 -40.64 -23.43 -62.66
C GLU A 25 -40.24 -22.67 -61.37
N CYS A 26 -40.04 -21.35 -61.47
CA CYS A 26 -39.72 -20.47 -60.34
C CYS A 26 -40.91 -20.16 -59.41
N GLN A 27 -42.16 -20.41 -59.83
CA GLN A 27 -43.35 -20.15 -59.01
C GLN A 27 -43.32 -20.95 -57.69
N SER A 28 -42.80 -22.18 -57.74
CA SER A 28 -42.62 -23.06 -56.57
C SER A 28 -41.61 -22.53 -55.55
N LEU A 29 -40.68 -21.67 -55.96
CA LEU A 29 -39.67 -21.05 -55.11
C LEU A 29 -40.27 -19.92 -54.26
N ILE A 30 -41.24 -19.19 -54.82
CA ILE A 30 -42.00 -18.14 -54.14
C ILE A 30 -42.86 -18.76 -53.03
N ASP A 31 -43.53 -19.88 -53.33
CA ASP A 31 -44.37 -20.60 -52.36
C ASP A 31 -43.55 -21.29 -51.24
N CYS A 32 -42.24 -21.46 -51.44
CA CYS A 32 -41.34 -22.08 -50.45
C CYS A 32 -40.47 -21.07 -49.69
N HIS A 33 -40.70 -19.76 -49.83
CA HIS A 33 -39.87 -18.72 -49.20
C HIS A 33 -39.72 -18.91 -47.68
N ASP A 34 -40.82 -19.21 -46.97
CA ASP A 34 -40.77 -19.43 -45.51
C ASP A 34 -39.92 -20.64 -45.14
N LYS A 35 -39.96 -21.71 -45.94
CA LYS A 35 -39.13 -22.91 -45.75
C LYS A 35 -37.66 -22.62 -46.04
N ILE A 36 -37.37 -21.80 -47.05
CA ILE A 36 -36.01 -21.37 -47.40
C ILE A 36 -35.44 -20.46 -46.29
N ALA A 37 -36.25 -19.59 -45.70
CA ALA A 37 -35.86 -18.73 -44.59
C ALA A 37 -35.52 -19.56 -43.34
N VAL A 38 -36.40 -20.48 -42.95
CA VAL A 38 -36.15 -21.41 -41.84
C VAL A 38 -34.91 -22.27 -42.11
N LEU A 39 -34.74 -22.79 -43.33
CA LEU A 39 -33.56 -23.57 -43.70
C LEU A 39 -32.28 -22.74 -43.63
N SER A 40 -32.33 -21.47 -44.03
CA SER A 40 -31.19 -20.53 -43.97
C SER A 40 -30.82 -20.21 -42.53
N GLU A 41 -31.81 -20.01 -41.66
CA GLU A 41 -31.59 -19.79 -40.22
C GLU A 41 -31.03 -21.04 -39.55
N VAL A 42 -31.58 -22.23 -39.86
CA VAL A 42 -31.05 -23.52 -39.40
C VAL A 42 -29.61 -23.72 -39.88
N HIS A 43 -29.31 -23.42 -41.15
CA HIS A 43 -27.97 -23.53 -41.70
C HIS A 43 -26.99 -22.55 -41.04
N TYR A 44 -27.40 -21.30 -40.81
CA TYR A 44 -26.60 -20.30 -40.09
C TYR A 44 -26.31 -20.76 -38.66
N ASN A 45 -27.33 -21.23 -37.94
CA ASN A 45 -27.20 -21.72 -36.58
C ASN A 45 -26.29 -22.94 -36.51
N LEU A 46 -26.46 -23.92 -37.41
CA LEU A 46 -25.59 -25.10 -37.51
C LEU A 46 -24.14 -24.72 -37.81
N ARG A 47 -23.91 -23.78 -38.75
CA ARG A 47 -22.55 -23.31 -39.05
C ARG A 47 -21.93 -22.63 -37.83
N LYS A 48 -22.70 -21.83 -37.09
CA LYS A 48 -22.23 -21.19 -35.86
C LYS A 48 -21.91 -22.21 -34.76
N THR A 49 -22.79 -23.18 -34.53
CA THR A 49 -22.53 -24.27 -33.58
C THR A 49 -21.31 -25.11 -33.97
N LEU A 50 -21.12 -25.38 -35.27
CA LEU A 50 -19.96 -26.11 -35.76
C LEU A 50 -18.67 -25.32 -35.51
N GLN A 51 -18.67 -24.01 -35.79
CA GLN A 51 -17.56 -23.13 -35.44
C GLN A 51 -17.28 -23.09 -33.93
N ASP A 52 -18.32 -23.04 -33.10
CA ASP A 52 -18.17 -23.06 -31.65
C ASP A 52 -17.55 -24.40 -31.18
N VAL A 53 -17.97 -25.53 -31.75
CA VAL A 53 -17.39 -26.86 -31.46
C VAL A 53 -15.93 -26.96 -31.91
N GLU A 54 -15.59 -26.41 -33.08
CA GLU A 54 -14.20 -26.34 -33.56
C GLU A 54 -13.32 -25.53 -32.60
N ASN A 55 -13.81 -24.38 -32.14
CA ASN A 55 -13.10 -23.56 -31.15
C ASN A 55 -12.92 -24.29 -29.82
N ILE A 56 -13.93 -25.04 -29.36
CA ILE A 56 -13.86 -25.85 -28.13
C ILE A 56 -12.84 -26.99 -28.29
N ALA A 57 -12.80 -27.63 -29.46
CA ALA A 57 -11.86 -28.69 -29.76
C ALA A 57 -10.40 -28.20 -29.85
N ALA A 58 -10.18 -26.92 -30.19
CA ALA A 58 -8.87 -26.29 -30.24
C ALA A 58 -8.32 -25.92 -28.85
N LEU A 59 -9.19 -25.68 -27.85
CA LEU A 59 -8.80 -25.25 -26.49
C LEU A 59 -7.66 -26.07 -25.87
N PRO A 60 -7.62 -27.42 -25.92
CA PRO A 60 -6.54 -28.18 -25.30
C PRO A 60 -5.18 -27.97 -25.96
N VAL A 61 -5.15 -27.75 -27.27
CA VAL A 61 -3.93 -27.54 -28.05
C VAL A 61 -3.36 -26.16 -27.74
N GLU A 62 -4.22 -25.13 -27.81
CA GLU A 62 -3.84 -23.74 -27.49
C GLU A 62 -3.42 -23.60 -26.02
N ALA A 63 -4.09 -24.31 -25.09
CA ALA A 63 -3.68 -24.35 -23.69
C ALA A 63 -2.34 -25.06 -23.46
N ALA A 64 -1.99 -26.06 -24.26
CA ALA A 64 -0.68 -26.72 -24.20
C ALA A 64 0.43 -25.84 -24.78
N GLU A 65 0.14 -25.05 -25.82
CA GLU A 65 1.05 -24.04 -26.37
C GLU A 65 1.34 -22.94 -25.34
N ALA A 66 0.30 -22.41 -24.70
CA ALA A 66 0.45 -21.48 -23.59
C ALA A 66 1.35 -22.05 -22.47
N GLU A 67 1.18 -23.33 -22.13
CA GLU A 67 2.01 -24.01 -21.14
C GLU A 67 3.49 -24.11 -21.56
N GLU A 68 3.77 -24.41 -22.83
CA GLU A 68 5.14 -24.46 -23.32
C GLU A 68 5.82 -23.09 -23.26
N MET A 69 5.07 -22.03 -23.58
CA MET A 69 5.56 -20.65 -23.52
C MET A 69 5.88 -20.19 -22.09
N LEU A 70 5.23 -20.76 -21.05
CA LEU A 70 5.53 -20.47 -19.64
C LEU A 70 6.96 -20.80 -19.21
N ARG A 71 7.70 -21.58 -20.01
CA ARG A 71 9.11 -21.90 -19.73
C ARG A 71 10.01 -20.66 -19.79
N ASP A 72 9.63 -19.66 -20.57
CA ASP A 72 10.35 -18.40 -20.69
C ASP A 72 9.57 -17.25 -20.03
N ASN A 73 10.22 -16.58 -19.08
CA ASN A 73 9.62 -15.48 -18.33
C ASN A 73 9.33 -14.25 -19.21
N ALA A 74 9.98 -14.11 -20.38
CA ALA A 74 9.71 -13.02 -21.31
C ALA A 74 8.29 -13.08 -21.90
N ASN A 75 7.68 -14.27 -21.93
CA ASN A 75 6.37 -14.49 -22.54
C ASN A 75 5.21 -14.34 -21.56
N LEU A 76 5.46 -13.96 -20.30
CA LEU A 76 4.45 -13.99 -19.24
C LEU A 76 3.20 -13.16 -19.59
N LEU A 77 3.38 -11.95 -20.14
CA LEU A 77 2.27 -11.09 -20.55
C LEU A 77 1.47 -11.71 -21.70
N HIS A 78 2.17 -12.25 -22.70
CA HIS A 78 1.53 -12.88 -23.85
C HIS A 78 0.75 -14.15 -23.47
N VAL A 79 1.31 -14.96 -22.56
CA VAL A 79 0.63 -16.14 -22.02
C VAL A 79 -0.63 -15.74 -21.25
N TYR A 80 -0.59 -14.65 -20.48
CA TYR A 80 -1.79 -14.14 -19.82
C TYR A 80 -2.89 -13.75 -20.82
N GLU A 81 -2.56 -12.98 -21.86
CA GLU A 81 -3.51 -12.57 -22.90
C GLU A 81 -4.13 -13.78 -23.61
N MET A 82 -3.31 -14.78 -23.94
CA MET A 82 -3.74 -16.03 -24.53
C MET A 82 -4.70 -16.78 -23.60
N LEU A 83 -4.35 -16.93 -22.32
CA LEU A 83 -5.19 -17.60 -21.33
C LEU A 83 -6.50 -16.85 -21.06
N ALA A 84 -6.50 -15.52 -21.06
CA ALA A 84 -7.73 -14.72 -20.89
C ALA A 84 -8.71 -14.92 -22.07
N SER A 85 -8.18 -14.97 -23.30
CA SER A 85 -8.97 -15.31 -24.50
C SER A 85 -9.52 -16.74 -24.44
N LEU A 86 -8.69 -17.69 -24.02
CA LEU A 86 -9.06 -19.09 -23.85
C LEU A 86 -10.10 -19.28 -22.75
N GLU A 87 -10.00 -18.54 -21.64
CA GLU A 87 -10.95 -18.60 -20.53
C GLU A 87 -12.32 -18.07 -20.96
N GLY A 88 -12.37 -16.96 -21.71
CA GLY A 88 -13.61 -16.45 -22.28
C GLY A 88 -14.32 -17.45 -23.22
N THR A 89 -13.54 -18.23 -23.97
CA THR A 89 -14.04 -19.29 -24.88
C THR A 89 -14.42 -20.56 -24.11
N SER A 90 -13.62 -20.95 -23.13
CA SER A 90 -13.85 -22.09 -22.23
C SER A 90 -15.10 -21.89 -21.36
N MET A 91 -15.38 -20.67 -20.89
CA MET A 91 -16.59 -20.39 -20.10
C MET A 91 -17.87 -20.61 -20.91
N LYS A 92 -17.87 -20.22 -22.19
CA LYS A 92 -18.98 -20.50 -23.13
C LYS A 92 -19.12 -22.01 -23.38
N ALA A 93 -17.98 -22.70 -23.48
CA ALA A 93 -17.91 -24.16 -23.61
C ALA A 93 -18.44 -24.89 -22.37
N GLN A 94 -18.07 -24.43 -21.16
CA GLN A 94 -18.48 -25.01 -19.88
C GLN A 94 -19.98 -24.86 -19.61
N GLN A 95 -20.57 -23.74 -20.03
CA GLN A 95 -22.02 -23.55 -20.02
C GLN A 95 -22.75 -24.53 -20.97
N ALA A 96 -22.04 -25.10 -21.95
CA ALA A 96 -22.56 -26.08 -22.91
C ALA A 96 -22.14 -27.55 -22.61
N LEU A 97 -21.02 -27.78 -21.92
CA LEU A 97 -20.42 -29.10 -21.67
C LEU A 97 -19.43 -29.06 -20.49
N GLU A 98 -19.59 -29.93 -19.48
CA GLU A 98 -18.88 -29.93 -18.19
C GLU A 98 -17.34 -30.19 -18.21
N SER A 99 -16.65 -30.12 -19.36
CA SER A 99 -15.30 -30.68 -19.53
C SER A 99 -14.10 -29.70 -19.53
N GLY A 100 -14.24 -28.49 -18.99
CA GLY A 100 -13.19 -27.44 -19.08
C GLY A 100 -11.97 -27.59 -18.15
N THR A 101 -11.41 -28.79 -18.00
CA THR A 101 -10.32 -29.08 -17.03
C THR A 101 -8.93 -28.58 -17.46
N ASN A 102 -8.65 -28.47 -18.78
CA ASN A 102 -7.29 -28.19 -19.26
C ASN A 102 -6.90 -26.70 -19.15
N VAL A 103 -7.76 -25.77 -19.57
CA VAL A 103 -7.50 -24.31 -19.51
C VAL A 103 -7.29 -23.86 -18.06
N ARG A 104 -8.12 -24.37 -17.14
CA ARG A 104 -7.99 -24.08 -15.70
C ARG A 104 -6.68 -24.61 -15.11
N GLY A 105 -6.22 -25.77 -15.57
CA GLY A 105 -4.93 -26.34 -15.20
C GLY A 105 -3.76 -25.45 -15.63
N THR A 106 -3.76 -24.99 -16.88
CA THR A 106 -2.71 -24.09 -17.40
C THR A 106 -2.74 -22.72 -16.71
N ALA A 107 -3.93 -22.17 -16.44
CA ALA A 107 -4.07 -20.93 -15.67
C ALA A 107 -3.46 -21.06 -14.25
N GLY A 108 -3.70 -22.19 -13.57
CA GLY A 108 -3.08 -22.46 -12.28
C GLY A 108 -1.54 -22.51 -12.34
N LYS A 109 -0.97 -23.10 -13.40
CA LYS A 109 0.49 -23.12 -13.63
C LYS A 109 1.06 -21.73 -13.89
N PHE A 110 0.34 -20.91 -14.66
CA PHE A 110 0.69 -19.50 -14.86
C PHE A 110 0.73 -18.74 -13.53
N GLU A 111 -0.31 -18.87 -12.70
CA GLU A 111 -0.35 -18.20 -11.39
C GLU A 111 0.78 -18.66 -10.48
N GLU A 112 1.06 -19.97 -10.40
CA GLU A 112 2.16 -20.50 -9.61
C GLU A 112 3.51 -19.90 -10.06
N ARG A 113 3.71 -19.78 -11.37
CA ARG A 113 4.93 -19.20 -11.94
C ARG A 113 5.04 -17.70 -11.64
N LEU A 114 3.97 -16.94 -11.86
CA LEU A 114 3.88 -15.51 -11.55
C LEU A 114 4.24 -15.25 -10.08
N TRP A 115 3.58 -15.94 -9.16
CA TRP A 115 3.83 -15.78 -7.73
C TRP A 115 5.22 -16.28 -7.31
N SER A 116 5.80 -17.25 -8.01
CA SER A 116 7.21 -17.64 -7.80
C SER A 116 8.16 -16.50 -8.14
N ILE A 117 7.96 -15.82 -9.28
CA ILE A 117 8.76 -14.67 -9.70
C ILE A 117 8.65 -13.54 -8.67
N ILE A 118 7.42 -13.17 -8.28
CA ILE A 118 7.17 -12.10 -7.30
C ILE A 118 7.82 -12.44 -5.95
N ARG A 119 7.69 -13.69 -5.47
CA ARG A 119 8.35 -14.12 -4.23
C ARG A 119 9.86 -14.07 -4.33
N ASN A 120 10.45 -14.41 -5.48
CA ASN A 120 11.89 -14.32 -5.68
C ASN A 120 12.38 -12.88 -5.73
N PHE A 121 11.63 -11.98 -6.38
CA PHE A 121 11.88 -10.55 -6.34
C PHE A 121 11.81 -10.01 -4.89
N CYS A 122 10.74 -10.32 -4.16
CA CYS A 122 10.59 -9.96 -2.75
C CYS A 122 11.71 -10.52 -1.87
N LYS A 123 12.19 -11.74 -2.13
CA LYS A 123 13.36 -12.31 -1.44
C LYS A 123 14.65 -11.58 -1.79
N SER A 124 14.83 -11.14 -3.04
CA SER A 124 15.98 -10.33 -3.43
C SER A 124 15.96 -8.97 -2.74
N LEU A 125 14.76 -8.43 -2.51
CA LEU A 125 14.58 -7.25 -1.67
C LEU A 125 14.90 -7.54 -0.20
N ARG A 126 14.83 -8.78 0.32
CA ARG A 126 15.20 -9.08 1.71
C ARG A 126 16.70 -9.02 1.94
N ARG A 127 17.26 -7.82 1.97
CA ARG A 127 18.57 -7.56 2.58
C ARG A 127 18.33 -6.82 3.88
N THR A 128 18.82 -7.38 4.98
CA THR A 128 18.97 -6.59 6.19
C THR A 128 19.92 -5.43 5.83
N PRO A 129 19.53 -4.16 6.01
CA PRO A 129 20.42 -3.03 5.77
C PRO A 129 21.75 -3.30 6.46
N ALA A 130 22.86 -3.16 5.74
CA ALA A 130 24.20 -3.42 6.30
C ALA A 130 24.41 -2.62 7.60
N CYS A 131 23.76 -1.46 7.68
CA CYS A 131 23.82 -0.55 8.79
C CYS A 131 23.05 -1.00 10.06
N CYS A 132 22.09 -1.93 9.96
CA CYS A 132 21.53 -2.61 11.15
C CYS A 132 22.61 -3.45 11.86
N GLN A 133 23.56 -4.04 11.11
CA GLN A 133 24.66 -4.79 11.72
C GLN A 133 25.66 -3.87 12.43
N LEU A 134 25.82 -2.63 11.95
CA LEU A 134 26.73 -1.63 12.53
C LEU A 134 26.21 -1.06 13.86
N ILE A 135 24.91 -0.78 13.96
CA ILE A 135 24.32 -0.33 15.23
C ILE A 135 24.38 -1.44 16.31
N ALA A 136 24.24 -2.72 15.94
CA ALA A 136 24.41 -3.84 16.88
C ALA A 136 25.82 -3.88 17.50
N ALA A 137 26.84 -3.40 16.78
CA ALA A 137 28.23 -3.40 17.23
C ALA A 137 28.56 -2.24 18.19
N GLY A 138 27.63 -1.31 18.42
CA GLY A 138 27.82 -0.17 19.33
C GLY A 138 28.77 0.92 18.81
N GLU A 139 29.12 0.89 17.53
CA GLU A 139 30.02 1.86 16.90
C GLU A 139 29.24 3.03 16.27
N ASN A 140 29.46 4.24 16.80
CA ASN A 140 29.10 5.55 16.22
C ASN A 140 27.63 5.72 15.74
N THR A 141 26.70 5.78 16.69
CA THR A 141 25.24 5.75 16.47
C THR A 141 24.65 6.91 15.64
N ASP A 142 25.24 8.10 15.64
CA ASP A 142 24.72 9.27 14.90
C ASP A 142 24.92 9.15 13.37
N LYS A 143 26.12 8.72 12.94
CA LYS A 143 26.37 8.36 11.53
C LYS A 143 25.54 7.15 11.11
N GLY A 144 25.43 6.16 11.99
CA GLY A 144 24.69 4.92 11.72
C GLY A 144 23.21 5.17 11.41
N VAL A 145 22.49 5.97 12.20
CA VAL A 145 21.07 6.26 11.94
C VAL A 145 20.87 7.01 10.63
N THR A 146 21.69 8.02 10.36
CA THR A 146 21.57 8.81 9.12
C THR A 146 21.81 7.95 7.88
N GLU A 147 22.82 7.09 7.90
CA GLU A 147 23.13 6.16 6.81
C GLU A 147 22.03 5.10 6.63
N ILE A 148 21.45 4.57 7.72
CA ILE A 148 20.30 3.64 7.66
C ILE A 148 19.11 4.30 6.97
N LEU A 149 18.75 5.53 7.39
CA LEU A 149 17.60 6.22 6.82
C LEU A 149 17.83 6.61 5.35
N ALA A 150 19.07 6.90 4.97
CA ALA A 150 19.44 7.12 3.57
C ALA A 150 19.26 5.84 2.74
N GLU A 151 19.74 4.69 3.23
CA GLU A 151 19.50 3.40 2.56
C GLU A 151 17.99 3.09 2.49
N ALA A 152 17.24 3.43 3.53
CA ALA A 152 15.79 3.26 3.53
C ALA A 152 15.09 4.14 2.47
N ASN A 153 15.56 5.36 2.23
CA ASN A 153 15.05 6.21 1.15
C ASN A 153 15.30 5.58 -0.23
N ASP A 154 16.51 5.06 -0.48
CA ASP A 154 16.81 4.38 -1.76
C ASP A 154 15.88 3.19 -2.02
N TRP A 155 15.31 2.58 -0.97
CA TRP A 155 14.30 1.53 -1.08
C TRP A 155 12.90 2.06 -1.35
N VAL A 156 12.53 3.17 -0.72
CA VAL A 156 11.26 3.84 -0.98
C VAL A 156 11.22 4.36 -2.42
N ASP A 157 12.33 4.91 -2.92
CA ASP A 157 12.46 5.41 -4.28
C ASP A 157 12.26 4.33 -5.36
N GLN A 158 12.46 3.04 -5.02
CA GLN A 158 12.18 1.93 -5.93
C GLN A 158 10.67 1.73 -6.17
N LEU A 159 9.80 2.26 -5.29
CA LEU A 159 8.35 2.07 -5.42
C LEU A 159 7.77 2.85 -6.60
N ALA A 160 8.30 4.04 -6.93
CA ALA A 160 7.85 4.84 -8.07
C ALA A 160 7.94 4.10 -9.42
N PRO A 161 9.11 3.59 -9.86
CA PRO A 161 9.20 2.84 -11.11
C PRO A 161 8.41 1.52 -11.07
N ILE A 162 8.22 0.92 -9.89
CA ILE A 162 7.36 -0.27 -9.75
C ILE A 162 5.89 0.10 -9.96
N TYR A 163 5.43 1.23 -9.44
CA TYR A 163 4.09 1.74 -9.66
C TYR A 163 3.85 2.12 -11.13
N ASP A 164 4.78 2.86 -11.74
CA ASP A 164 4.62 3.43 -13.08
C ASP A 164 4.82 2.42 -14.22
N HIS A 165 5.71 1.44 -14.03
CA HIS A 165 6.13 0.55 -15.13
C HIS A 165 5.82 -0.92 -14.86
N VAL A 166 5.98 -1.39 -13.63
CA VAL A 166 5.79 -2.81 -13.32
C VAL A 166 4.31 -3.12 -13.10
N ALA A 167 3.61 -2.34 -12.27
CA ALA A 167 2.22 -2.59 -11.93
C ALA A 167 1.28 -2.63 -13.16
N PRO A 168 1.41 -1.75 -14.18
CA PRO A 168 0.57 -1.77 -15.37
C PRO A 168 0.80 -2.98 -16.28
N CYS A 169 1.93 -3.69 -16.12
CA CYS A 169 2.19 -4.93 -16.85
C CYS A 169 1.37 -6.11 -16.32
N PHE A 170 0.66 -5.94 -15.21
CA PHE A 170 -0.15 -6.98 -14.62
C PHE A 170 -1.62 -6.56 -14.52
N PRO A 171 -2.54 -7.52 -14.61
CA PRO A 171 -3.96 -7.24 -14.42
C PRO A 171 -4.25 -6.65 -13.03
N PRO A 172 -5.18 -5.69 -12.91
CA PRO A 172 -5.42 -4.97 -11.65
C PRO A 172 -5.83 -5.87 -10.46
N ASN A 173 -6.49 -7.01 -10.73
CA ASN A 173 -6.91 -7.97 -9.71
C ASN A 173 -5.74 -8.64 -8.96
N TYR A 174 -4.54 -8.70 -9.56
CA TYR A 174 -3.35 -9.23 -8.88
C TYR A 174 -2.76 -8.26 -7.85
N ARG A 175 -3.12 -6.96 -7.92
CA ARG A 175 -2.67 -5.91 -6.99
C ARG A 175 -1.15 -5.95 -6.71
N ILE A 176 -0.35 -6.13 -7.78
CA ILE A 176 1.10 -6.38 -7.69
C ILE A 176 1.82 -5.30 -6.89
N PHE A 177 1.50 -4.04 -7.13
CA PHE A 177 2.06 -2.93 -6.36
C PHE A 177 1.80 -3.09 -4.86
N GLY A 178 0.56 -3.40 -4.46
CA GLY A 178 0.20 -3.60 -3.05
C GLY A 178 1.00 -4.73 -2.39
N VAL A 179 1.21 -5.85 -3.10
CA VAL A 179 2.02 -6.97 -2.58
C VAL A 179 3.48 -6.55 -2.36
N ILE A 180 4.05 -5.81 -3.32
CA ILE A 180 5.44 -5.35 -3.23
C ILE A 180 5.58 -4.28 -2.15
N CYS A 181 4.66 -3.31 -2.10
CA CYS A 181 4.63 -2.25 -1.10
C CYS A 181 4.51 -2.83 0.32
N ALA A 182 3.65 -3.84 0.53
CA ALA A 182 3.53 -4.52 1.82
C ALA A 182 4.84 -5.20 2.26
N GLU A 183 5.58 -5.80 1.33
CA GLU A 183 6.90 -6.38 1.64
C GLU A 183 7.94 -5.30 1.98
N HIS A 184 7.93 -4.14 1.29
CA HIS A 184 8.79 -3.01 1.66
C HIS A 184 8.45 -2.51 3.06
N HIS A 185 7.16 -2.25 3.34
CA HIS A 185 6.71 -1.80 4.65
C HIS A 185 7.09 -2.79 5.77
N ARG A 186 6.97 -4.10 5.53
CA ARG A 186 7.40 -5.14 6.47
C ARG A 186 8.89 -5.06 6.80
N GLN A 187 9.73 -4.80 5.80
CA GLN A 187 11.17 -4.70 5.98
C GLN A 187 11.57 -3.41 6.70
N LEU A 188 10.97 -2.29 6.31
CA LEU A 188 11.15 -1.00 6.96
C LEU A 188 10.67 -1.04 8.42
N SER A 189 9.54 -1.71 8.70
CA SER A 189 9.07 -1.97 10.07
C SER A 189 10.10 -2.75 10.89
N SER A 190 10.68 -3.81 10.32
CA SER A 190 11.73 -4.58 10.98
C SER A 190 13.00 -3.75 11.23
N MET A 191 13.33 -2.82 10.34
CA MET A 191 14.44 -1.87 10.52
C MET A 191 14.14 -0.91 11.67
N ILE A 192 12.94 -0.32 11.72
CA ILE A 192 12.52 0.57 12.82
C ILE A 192 12.50 -0.17 14.16
N ASP A 193 12.00 -1.42 14.20
CA ASP A 193 12.07 -2.29 15.37
C ASP A 193 13.50 -2.45 15.88
N PHE A 194 14.43 -2.68 14.96
CA PHE A 194 15.84 -2.82 15.28
C PHE A 194 16.46 -1.51 15.82
N ILE A 195 16.17 -0.37 15.19
CA ILE A 195 16.60 0.96 15.71
C ILE A 195 16.05 1.18 17.12
N GLY A 196 14.80 0.81 17.37
CA GLY A 196 14.17 0.94 18.68
C GLY A 196 14.79 0.05 19.76
N LEU A 197 15.25 -1.16 19.42
CA LEU A 197 16.04 -1.99 20.35
C LEU A 197 17.36 -1.32 20.77
N CYS A 198 17.88 -0.41 19.95
CA CYS A 198 19.11 0.31 20.20
C CYS A 198 18.88 1.71 20.80
N ALA A 199 17.64 2.06 21.18
CA ALA A 199 17.25 3.38 21.68
C ALA A 199 18.12 3.89 22.84
N GLU A 200 18.65 3.00 23.67
CA GLU A 200 19.61 3.32 24.75
C GLU A 200 20.84 4.09 24.25
N ASN A 201 21.34 3.73 23.06
CA ASN A 201 22.56 4.25 22.47
C ASN A 201 22.33 5.43 21.51
N LEU A 202 21.07 5.81 21.29
CA LEU A 202 20.69 6.91 20.38
C LEU A 202 20.65 8.23 21.12
N ALA A 203 20.99 9.35 20.46
CA ALA A 203 20.77 10.68 21.03
C ALA A 203 19.28 11.06 20.94
N ASN A 204 18.83 12.02 21.75
CA ASN A 204 17.46 12.52 21.60
C ASN A 204 17.22 13.11 20.20
N ALA A 205 18.22 13.72 19.55
CA ALA A 205 18.07 14.22 18.18
C ALA A 205 17.81 13.12 17.13
N ASP A 206 18.31 11.90 17.35
CA ASP A 206 18.03 10.74 16.49
C ASP A 206 16.59 10.26 16.64
N ILE A 207 16.10 10.27 17.87
CA ILE A 207 14.75 9.82 18.21
C ILE A 207 13.73 10.92 17.87
N LEU A 208 13.86 12.07 18.56
CA LEU A 208 12.93 13.20 18.67
C LEU A 208 13.66 14.49 19.13
N ASN A 209 13.93 15.47 18.25
CA ASN A 209 14.27 16.83 18.70
C ASN A 209 14.00 17.97 17.69
N ALA A 210 13.57 19.10 18.25
CA ALA A 210 13.04 20.33 17.69
C ALA A 210 14.10 21.44 17.50
N SER A 211 15.22 21.15 16.83
CA SER A 211 16.19 22.21 16.50
C SER A 211 15.81 23.04 15.26
N CYS A 212 14.80 22.60 14.51
CA CYS A 212 14.23 23.32 13.38
C CYS A 212 12.75 23.50 13.66
N ARG A 213 12.18 24.68 13.32
CA ARG A 213 10.73 24.91 13.37
C ARG A 213 9.99 23.69 12.78
N GLY A 214 9.27 22.93 13.61
CA GLY A 214 8.55 21.72 13.20
C GLY A 214 9.02 20.37 13.79
N GLY A 215 9.66 20.36 14.97
CA GLY A 215 9.48 19.29 15.98
C GLY A 215 9.78 17.82 15.66
N MET A 216 10.34 17.48 14.50
CA MET A 216 10.44 16.08 14.06
C MET A 216 11.89 15.57 14.19
N GLY A 217 12.13 14.55 15.03
CA GLY A 217 13.45 13.88 15.10
C GLY A 217 13.73 13.01 13.87
N ARG A 218 14.99 12.63 13.62
CA ARG A 218 15.39 11.94 12.37
C ARG A 218 14.53 10.74 12.03
N VAL A 219 14.31 9.83 12.97
CA VAL A 219 13.54 8.60 12.74
C VAL A 219 12.04 8.88 12.61
N MET A 220 11.47 9.69 13.50
CA MET A 220 10.03 10.02 13.45
C MET A 220 9.68 10.86 12.20
N GLN A 221 10.60 11.73 11.75
CA GLN A 221 10.45 12.51 10.53
C GLN A 221 10.46 11.63 9.30
N TRP A 222 11.38 10.66 9.28
CA TRP A 222 11.44 9.69 8.22
C TRP A 222 10.16 8.85 8.15
N ILE A 223 9.62 8.41 9.30
CA ILE A 223 8.35 7.66 9.35
C ILE A 223 7.20 8.47 8.73
N ALA A 224 7.03 9.74 9.12
CA ALA A 224 5.95 10.56 8.58
C ALA A 224 6.14 10.86 7.08
N GLY A 225 7.37 11.17 6.65
CA GLY A 225 7.66 11.41 5.24
C GLY A 225 7.45 10.15 4.38
N TYR A 226 7.77 8.97 4.90
CA TYR A 226 7.46 7.70 4.25
C TYR A 226 5.95 7.48 4.11
N GLN A 227 5.18 7.72 5.18
CA GLN A 227 3.72 7.58 5.13
C GLN A 227 3.08 8.57 4.15
N GLU A 228 3.56 9.82 4.12
CA GLU A 228 3.14 10.84 3.16
C GLU A 228 3.46 10.42 1.72
N ALA A 229 4.68 9.96 1.45
CA ALA A 229 5.11 9.48 0.13
C ALA A 229 4.25 8.29 -0.35
N LEU A 230 3.84 7.39 0.55
CA LEU A 230 2.94 6.30 0.20
C LEU A 230 1.49 6.73 -0.03
N GLY A 231 1.07 7.82 0.62
CA GLY A 231 -0.19 8.48 0.31
C GLY A 231 -0.26 8.97 -1.14
N GLU A 232 0.85 9.42 -1.73
CA GLU A 232 0.91 9.83 -3.14
C GLU A 232 0.63 8.66 -4.11
N PHE A 233 0.97 7.42 -3.73
CA PHE A 233 0.66 6.23 -4.50
C PHE A 233 -0.77 5.71 -4.27
N GLY A 234 -1.57 6.39 -3.45
CA GLY A 234 -2.93 5.98 -3.09
C GLY A 234 -2.98 4.79 -2.13
N VAL A 235 -1.95 4.61 -1.30
CA VAL A 235 -1.96 3.64 -0.21
C VAL A 235 -2.63 4.26 1.01
N GLU A 236 -3.55 3.53 1.63
CA GLU A 236 -4.27 3.99 2.81
C GLU A 236 -3.32 4.11 4.02
N GLU A 237 -3.53 5.13 4.85
CA GLU A 237 -2.68 5.40 6.03
C GLU A 237 -2.60 4.20 6.98
N GLU A 238 -3.70 3.44 7.09
CA GLU A 238 -3.79 2.23 7.93
C GLU A 238 -2.85 1.11 7.46
N ASP A 239 -2.62 0.99 6.15
CA ASP A 239 -1.78 -0.08 5.56
C ASP A 239 -0.28 0.18 5.73
N VAL A 240 0.08 1.43 6.06
CA VAL A 240 1.47 1.90 6.22
C VAL A 240 1.75 2.42 7.63
N ALA A 241 0.81 2.20 8.55
CA ALA A 241 0.96 2.53 9.94
C ALA A 241 1.96 1.59 10.63
N PHE A 242 3.03 2.16 11.19
CA PHE A 242 3.96 1.38 11.99
C PHE A 242 3.27 0.90 13.28
N PRO A 243 3.49 -0.36 13.72
CA PRO A 243 2.86 -0.88 14.92
C PRO A 243 3.20 -0.05 16.16
N LEU A 244 2.21 0.22 17.01
CA LEU A 244 2.38 0.88 18.31
C LEU A 244 2.36 -0.10 19.49
N SER A 245 2.65 -1.39 19.23
CA SER A 245 2.70 -2.39 20.29
C SER A 245 3.81 -2.07 21.31
N PRO A 246 3.73 -2.53 22.58
CA PRO A 246 4.75 -2.22 23.60
C PRO A 246 6.18 -2.65 23.25
N ARG A 247 6.34 -3.58 22.29
CA ARG A 247 7.63 -4.09 21.84
C ARG A 247 8.05 -3.59 20.46
N SER A 248 7.21 -2.78 19.81
CA SER A 248 7.56 -2.16 18.53
C SER A 248 8.67 -1.14 18.68
N GLY A 249 9.46 -0.94 17.63
CA GLY A 249 10.53 0.03 17.58
C GLY A 249 10.06 1.44 17.86
N VAL A 250 8.93 1.83 17.27
CA VAL A 250 8.30 3.14 17.50
C VAL A 250 8.00 3.34 18.99
N SER A 251 7.35 2.36 19.64
CA SER A 251 7.06 2.45 21.08
C SER A 251 8.32 2.48 21.95
N LEU A 252 9.37 1.73 21.60
CA LEU A 252 10.63 1.74 22.33
C LEU A 252 11.34 3.10 22.22
N LEU A 253 11.37 3.68 21.02
CA LEU A 253 11.93 5.00 20.74
C LEU A 253 11.18 6.09 21.52
N ILE A 254 9.85 6.09 21.43
CA ILE A 254 8.96 6.99 22.17
C ILE A 254 9.20 6.84 23.68
N GLY A 255 9.16 5.61 24.20
CA GLY A 255 9.38 5.34 25.61
C GLY A 255 10.71 5.90 26.10
N LYS A 256 11.79 5.68 25.33
CA LYS A 256 13.11 6.17 25.71
C LYS A 256 13.20 7.69 25.71
N TYR A 257 12.58 8.36 24.74
CA TYR A 257 12.51 9.81 24.69
C TYR A 257 11.74 10.37 25.89
N VAL A 258 10.58 9.79 26.20
CA VAL A 258 9.76 10.18 27.35
C VAL A 258 10.53 10.01 28.64
N ASP A 259 11.20 8.87 28.85
CA ASP A 259 11.99 8.61 30.05
C ASP A 259 13.09 9.66 30.26
N ARG A 260 13.82 10.03 29.20
CA ARG A 260 14.88 11.05 29.27
C ARG A 260 14.31 12.45 29.51
N THR A 261 13.17 12.76 28.89
CA THR A 261 12.48 14.04 29.06
C THR A 261 12.00 14.19 30.50
N VAL A 262 11.37 13.14 31.05
CA VAL A 262 10.95 13.09 32.46
C VAL A 262 12.15 13.25 33.38
N ALA A 263 13.22 12.47 33.21
CA ALA A 263 14.41 12.58 34.06
C ALA A 263 15.04 13.99 34.03
N THR A 264 15.07 14.63 32.85
CA THR A 264 15.54 16.00 32.69
C THR A 264 14.62 16.97 33.44
N LEU A 265 13.31 16.87 33.24
CA LEU A 265 12.33 17.74 33.89
C LEU A 265 12.33 17.58 35.41
N SER A 266 12.40 16.36 35.94
CA SER A 266 12.45 16.12 37.39
C SER A 266 13.73 16.73 37.99
N SER A 267 14.87 16.63 37.31
CA SER A 267 16.12 17.29 37.73
C SER A 267 15.96 18.82 37.76
N TRP A 268 15.38 19.42 36.72
CA TRP A 268 15.15 20.87 36.66
C TRP A 268 14.16 21.33 37.72
N LEU A 269 13.07 20.59 37.94
CA LEU A 269 12.09 20.89 38.97
C LEU A 269 12.72 20.88 40.37
N ASN A 270 13.54 19.86 40.67
CA ASN A 270 14.27 19.81 41.94
C ASN A 270 15.19 21.03 42.12
N ASN A 271 15.93 21.43 41.08
CA ASN A 271 16.78 22.62 41.12
C ASN A 271 15.99 23.92 41.30
N ILE A 272 14.82 24.02 40.65
CA ILE A 272 13.90 25.16 40.78
C ILE A 272 13.37 25.26 42.21
N VAL A 273 12.88 24.14 42.76
CA VAL A 273 12.34 24.09 44.12
C VAL A 273 13.43 24.43 45.14
N GLU A 274 14.63 23.85 45.01
CA GLU A 274 15.76 24.15 45.88
C GLU A 274 16.18 25.63 45.78
N GLY A 275 16.12 26.22 44.57
CA GLY A 275 16.36 27.63 44.35
C GLY A 275 15.30 28.52 45.00
N ASP A 276 14.01 28.21 44.82
CA ASP A 276 12.90 28.97 45.39
C ASP A 276 12.88 28.94 46.93
N PHE A 277 13.41 27.89 47.56
CA PHE A 277 13.59 27.86 49.02
C PHE A 277 14.76 28.73 49.53
N LYS A 278 15.71 29.11 48.67
CA LYS A 278 16.90 29.90 49.05
C LYS A 278 16.69 31.41 48.94
N PHE A 279 15.74 31.86 48.13
CA PHE A 279 15.57 33.29 47.80
C PHE A 279 14.14 33.77 48.07
N GLU A 280 14.00 35.00 48.56
CA GLU A 280 12.67 35.58 48.77
C GLU A 280 11.94 35.84 47.44
N PRO A 281 10.59 35.71 47.42
CA PRO A 281 9.77 36.03 46.25
C PRO A 281 9.96 37.48 45.77
N LYS A 282 9.93 37.69 44.46
CA LYS A 282 10.06 39.01 43.85
C LYS A 282 8.71 39.70 43.76
N ALA A 283 8.68 41.01 43.95
CA ALA A 283 7.48 41.82 43.72
C ALA A 283 7.42 42.31 42.26
N SER A 284 6.24 42.24 41.64
CA SER A 284 5.97 42.89 40.36
C SER A 284 5.70 44.39 40.54
N ALA A 285 5.66 45.14 39.45
CA ALA A 285 5.29 46.56 39.45
C ALA A 285 3.89 46.84 40.03
N GLU A 286 3.03 45.83 40.09
CA GLU A 286 1.67 45.89 40.64
C GLU A 286 1.60 45.35 42.09
N GLY A 287 2.74 45.04 42.71
CA GLY A 287 2.82 44.50 44.08
C GLY A 287 2.49 43.01 44.21
N ARG A 288 2.33 42.28 43.09
CA ARG A 288 2.12 40.82 43.12
C ARG A 288 3.45 40.10 43.33
N MET A 289 3.49 39.16 44.26
CA MET A 289 4.66 38.31 44.50
C MET A 289 4.74 37.20 43.46
N TRP A 290 5.94 36.93 42.95
CA TRP A 290 6.21 35.85 42.00
C TRP A 290 7.59 35.24 42.26
N THR A 291 7.74 33.96 41.93
CA THR A 291 9.05 33.29 41.94
C THR A 291 9.51 33.07 40.49
N PRO A 292 10.79 33.35 40.17
CA PRO A 292 11.36 33.02 38.87
C PRO A 292 11.26 31.53 38.55
N GLY A 293 11.38 30.68 39.57
CA GLY A 293 11.28 29.24 39.44
C GLY A 293 10.00 28.77 38.77
N ALA A 294 8.84 29.26 39.22
CA ALA A 294 7.55 28.90 38.63
C ALA A 294 7.43 29.35 37.17
N VAL A 295 7.94 30.53 36.82
CA VAL A 295 7.89 31.06 35.44
C VAL A 295 8.77 30.22 34.52
N ASP A 296 10.00 29.92 34.94
CA ASP A 296 10.91 29.08 34.17
C ASP A 296 10.36 27.67 33.98
N PHE A 297 9.79 27.08 35.04
CA PHE A 297 9.15 25.78 34.98
C PHE A 297 8.09 25.72 33.88
N PHE A 298 7.10 26.62 33.89
CA PHE A 298 6.01 26.60 32.90
C PHE A 298 6.49 26.88 31.48
N ARG A 299 7.53 27.71 31.31
CA ARG A 299 8.15 27.94 29.99
C ARG A 299 8.75 26.65 29.44
N ILE A 300 9.60 25.98 30.21
CA ILE A 300 10.26 24.73 29.79
C ILE A 300 9.23 23.61 29.60
N LEU A 301 8.22 23.58 30.47
CA LEU A 301 7.10 22.64 30.38
C LEU A 301 6.42 22.75 29.02
N ASN A 302 6.05 23.97 28.63
CA ASN A 302 5.40 24.26 27.35
C ASN A 302 6.31 23.95 26.16
N GLU A 303 7.60 24.25 26.25
CA GLU A 303 8.58 23.86 25.23
C GLU A 303 8.57 22.34 25.01
N GLN A 304 8.60 21.54 26.08
CA GLN A 304 8.58 20.07 25.95
C GLN A 304 7.21 19.51 25.50
N VAL A 305 6.09 20.11 25.90
CA VAL A 305 4.76 19.69 25.40
C VAL A 305 4.62 19.97 23.91
N ALA A 306 5.13 21.11 23.44
CA ALA A 306 5.07 21.48 22.02
C ALA A 306 5.79 20.45 21.14
N VAL A 307 6.97 19.97 21.55
CA VAL A 307 7.70 18.93 20.83
C VAL A 307 6.89 17.64 20.72
N VAL A 308 6.24 17.23 21.82
CA VAL A 308 5.45 15.98 21.84
C VAL A 308 4.14 16.13 21.04
N ALA A 309 3.53 17.32 21.05
CA ALA A 309 2.28 17.61 20.36
C ALA A 309 2.43 17.59 18.83
N GLU A 310 3.60 17.95 18.31
CA GLU A 310 3.87 17.95 16.86
C GLU A 310 4.14 16.54 16.30
N VAL A 311 4.41 15.55 17.16
CA VAL A 311 4.97 14.25 16.75
C VAL A 311 3.92 13.13 16.71
N ASN A 312 2.87 13.15 17.54
CA ASN A 312 1.91 12.05 17.54
C ASN A 312 0.50 12.42 18.04
N GLN A 313 -0.47 11.81 17.36
CA GLN A 313 -1.89 11.73 17.69
C GLN A 313 -2.07 11.12 19.10
N GLY A 314 -2.38 11.97 20.08
CA GLY A 314 -3.06 11.62 21.34
C GLY A 314 -2.28 10.84 22.40
N ASP A 315 -1.68 9.70 22.06
CA ASP A 315 -1.22 8.70 23.05
C ASP A 315 0.12 9.08 23.71
N MET A 316 1.03 9.70 22.96
CA MET A 316 2.25 10.30 23.52
C MET A 316 1.97 11.49 24.43
N LEU A 317 1.07 12.37 24.00
CA LEU A 317 0.62 13.51 24.81
C LEU A 317 0.01 13.05 26.13
N LEU A 318 -0.83 12.00 26.08
CA LEU A 318 -1.44 11.41 27.26
C LEU A 318 -0.40 10.85 28.22
N ARG A 319 0.58 10.07 27.74
CA ARG A 319 1.63 9.47 28.59
C ARG A 319 2.52 10.53 29.24
N VAL A 320 2.96 11.53 28.47
CA VAL A 320 3.76 12.66 29.00
C VAL A 320 2.95 13.48 30.02
N GLY A 321 1.65 13.70 29.75
CA GLY A 321 0.75 14.36 30.69
C GLY A 321 0.53 13.58 31.99
N GLN A 322 0.35 12.25 31.91
CA GLN A 322 0.10 11.38 33.07
C GLN A 322 1.29 11.29 34.02
N VAL A 323 2.51 11.13 33.51
CA VAL A 323 3.73 11.12 34.35
C VAL A 323 3.87 12.44 35.11
N ARG A 324 3.49 13.55 34.47
CA ARG A 324 3.57 14.88 35.08
C ARG A 324 2.60 15.13 36.21
N VAL A 325 1.35 14.67 36.09
CA VAL A 325 0.36 14.79 37.18
C VAL A 325 0.85 14.02 38.42
N GLN A 326 1.52 12.89 38.23
CA GLN A 326 2.05 12.07 39.33
C GLN A 326 3.27 12.70 40.01
N ASP A 327 4.20 13.29 39.26
CA ASP A 327 5.35 13.99 39.82
C ASP A 327 4.94 15.27 40.56
N TRP A 328 3.96 16.03 40.03
CA TRP A 328 3.43 17.21 40.71
C TRP A 328 2.81 16.86 42.07
N GLY A 329 2.00 15.80 42.14
CA GLY A 329 1.40 15.35 43.40
C GLY A 329 2.45 15.02 44.47
N ARG A 330 3.59 14.41 44.09
CA ARG A 330 4.70 14.13 45.03
C ARG A 330 5.44 15.39 45.48
N THR A 331 5.55 16.38 44.61
CA THR A 331 6.25 17.64 44.90
C THR A 331 5.42 18.54 45.82
N GLU A 332 4.09 18.59 45.61
CA GLU A 332 3.15 19.26 46.52
C GLU A 332 3.18 18.64 47.92
N ASP A 333 3.16 17.31 48.02
CA ASP A 333 3.26 16.61 49.31
C ASP A 333 4.57 16.93 50.03
N SER A 334 5.68 17.00 49.29
CA SER A 334 7.00 17.34 49.84
C SER A 334 7.07 18.81 50.31
N GLY A 335 6.52 19.75 49.54
CA GLY A 335 6.44 21.17 49.89
C GLY A 335 5.51 21.44 51.08
N LEU A 336 4.37 20.75 51.17
CA LEU A 336 3.46 20.80 52.32
C LEU A 336 4.12 20.23 53.59
N THR A 337 4.95 19.19 53.45
CA THR A 337 5.68 18.58 54.57
C THR A 337 6.80 19.50 55.07
N ALA A 338 7.55 20.14 54.16
CA ALA A 338 8.56 21.13 54.50
C ALA A 338 7.96 22.40 55.13
N ALA A 339 6.82 22.88 54.62
CA ALA A 339 6.10 24.03 55.18
C ALA A 339 5.51 23.75 56.57
N ARG A 340 5.19 22.49 56.88
CA ARG A 340 4.76 22.06 58.23
C ARG A 340 5.93 21.99 59.21
N LEU A 341 7.09 21.52 58.77
CA LEU A 341 8.31 21.45 59.59
C LEU A 341 8.89 22.85 59.87
N GLY A 342 8.90 23.75 58.87
CA GLY A 342 9.38 25.13 59.04
C GLY A 342 8.52 26.02 59.95
N ARG A 343 7.24 25.66 60.20
CA ARG A 343 6.39 26.34 61.21
C ARG A 343 6.60 25.83 62.64
N ALA A 344 7.31 24.72 62.84
CA ALA A 344 7.57 24.17 64.17
C ALA A 344 8.81 24.80 64.85
N GLU A 345 9.64 25.55 64.11
CA GLU A 345 10.88 26.16 64.60
C GLU A 345 10.83 27.70 64.68
N SER A 346 9.68 28.29 64.97
CA SER A 346 9.61 29.68 65.42
C SER A 346 9.37 29.73 66.95
N PRO A 347 10.42 29.90 67.77
CA PRO A 347 10.25 30.11 69.20
C PRO A 347 9.80 31.56 69.46
N THR A 348 8.67 31.70 70.13
CA THR A 348 8.40 32.83 71.04
C THR A 348 8.32 32.30 72.45
#